data_AF-A0A2K2VS03-F1
#
_entry.id   AF-A0A2K2VS03-F1
#
_cell.length_a   1.000
_cell.length_b   1.000
_cell.length_c   1.000
_cell.angle_alpha   90.00
_cell.angle_beta   90.00
_cell.angle_gamma   90.00
#
_symmetry.space_group_name_H-M   'P 1'
#
loop_
_entity.id
_entity.type
_entity.pdbx_description
1 polymer ?
#
loop_
_entity_poly.entity_id
_entity_poly.type
_entity_poly.pdbx_seq_one_letter_code
_entity_poly.pdbx_strand_id
1 'polypeptide(L)'
;MAKKKKARGPQPRQQPVEKKESNFWKITAIVAVVLLAGVTAKTMFPGGQSTTTITPIQATSSQPIPIQPITGQSPAVQVATSTATNSIEDQVRQVAVNFKCACGGCGELPLAECQCDMPKGAVEEKSFIRTKLLEGNTVPQVIELVDKKYGLR
;
A
#
# COMPACT_ATOMS: atom_id res chain seq x y z
N MET A 1 -3.87 60.06 -21.84
CA MET A 1 -4.89 59.06 -21.47
C MET A 1 -4.62 57.77 -22.25
N ALA A 2 -3.99 56.77 -21.62
CA ALA A 2 -3.54 55.54 -22.30
C ALA A 2 -4.48 54.36 -22.02
N LYS A 3 -5.11 53.82 -23.08
CA LYS A 3 -6.02 52.66 -23.04
C LYS A 3 -5.23 51.36 -22.83
N LYS A 4 -5.38 50.76 -21.65
CA LYS A 4 -4.80 49.46 -21.27
C LYS A 4 -5.61 48.33 -21.88
N LYS A 5 -5.08 47.65 -22.91
CA LYS A 5 -5.69 46.46 -23.54
C LYS A 5 -5.50 45.24 -22.63
N LYS A 6 -6.62 44.61 -22.24
CA LYS A 6 -6.69 43.42 -21.39
C LYS A 6 -6.51 42.17 -22.26
N ALA A 7 -5.39 41.48 -22.11
CA ALA A 7 -5.13 40.21 -22.82
C ALA A 7 -6.03 39.10 -22.26
N ARG A 8 -6.70 38.38 -23.16
CA ARG A 8 -7.55 37.22 -22.87
C ARG A 8 -6.64 35.98 -22.81
N GLY A 9 -6.58 35.32 -21.65
CA GLY A 9 -5.81 34.09 -21.47
C GLY A 9 -6.43 32.90 -22.23
N PRO A 10 -5.64 31.86 -22.53
CA PRO A 10 -6.09 30.67 -23.26
C PRO A 10 -7.05 29.84 -22.40
N GLN A 11 -8.13 29.35 -23.02
CA GLN A 11 -9.11 28.48 -22.37
C GLN A 11 -8.54 27.07 -22.10
N PRO A 12 -8.90 26.45 -20.97
CA PRO A 12 -8.54 25.06 -20.70
C PRO A 12 -9.30 24.11 -21.63
N ARG A 13 -8.54 23.28 -22.33
CA ARG A 13 -9.00 22.23 -23.25
C ARG A 13 -9.72 21.14 -22.45
N GLN A 14 -11.04 21.09 -22.52
CA GLN A 14 -11.82 19.99 -21.93
C GLN A 14 -11.51 18.70 -22.70
N GLN A 15 -10.95 17.71 -22.01
CA GLN A 15 -10.79 16.37 -22.57
C GLN A 15 -12.11 15.60 -22.46
N PRO A 16 -12.48 14.80 -23.49
CA PRO A 16 -13.68 13.98 -23.46
C PRO A 16 -13.56 12.89 -22.40
N VAL A 17 -14.57 12.81 -21.54
CA VAL A 17 -14.72 11.78 -20.52
C VAL A 17 -15.07 10.47 -21.22
N GLU A 18 -14.08 9.59 -21.40
CA GLU A 18 -14.33 8.21 -21.86
C GLU A 18 -15.18 7.49 -20.82
N LYS A 19 -16.40 7.15 -21.25
CA LYS A 19 -17.37 6.37 -20.49
C LYS A 19 -16.89 4.92 -20.49
N LYS A 20 -16.05 4.58 -19.50
CA LYS A 20 -15.54 3.23 -19.30
C LYS A 20 -16.70 2.29 -18.97
N GLU A 21 -17.19 1.61 -20.01
CA GLU A 21 -18.26 0.64 -19.94
C GLU A 21 -17.89 -0.45 -18.92
N SER A 22 -18.67 -0.48 -17.85
CA SER A 22 -18.41 -1.29 -16.67
C SER A 22 -18.80 -2.73 -16.98
N ASN A 23 -17.79 -3.59 -17.18
CA ASN A 23 -17.93 -5.05 -17.30
C ASN A 23 -18.48 -5.73 -16.02
N PHE A 24 -18.97 -4.96 -15.05
CA PHE A 24 -19.42 -5.40 -13.74
C PHE A 24 -20.56 -6.42 -13.81
N TRP A 25 -21.41 -6.39 -14.85
CA TRP A 25 -22.49 -7.37 -14.97
C TRP A 25 -22.02 -8.76 -15.47
N LYS A 26 -20.89 -8.84 -16.21
CA LYS A 26 -20.35 -10.12 -16.67
C LYS A 26 -19.76 -10.95 -15.54
N ILE A 27 -19.22 -10.29 -14.50
CA ILE A 27 -18.57 -10.95 -13.36
C ILE A 27 -19.60 -11.66 -12.47
N THR A 28 -20.78 -11.06 -12.27
CA THR A 28 -21.84 -11.62 -11.43
C THR A 28 -22.39 -12.95 -11.95
N ALA A 29 -22.42 -13.15 -13.27
CA ALA A 29 -22.93 -14.39 -13.86
C ALA A 29 -21.95 -15.59 -13.68
N ILE A 30 -20.64 -15.34 -13.64
CA ILE A 30 -19.61 -16.39 -13.54
C ILE A 30 -19.55 -16.96 -12.11
N VAL A 31 -19.72 -16.11 -11.09
CA VAL A 31 -19.67 -16.54 -9.67
C VAL A 31 -20.82 -17.48 -9.32
N ALA A 32 -22.00 -17.31 -9.94
CA ALA A 32 -23.14 -18.19 -9.72
C ALA A 32 -22.94 -19.62 -10.28
N VAL A 33 -22.15 -19.78 -11.35
CA VAL A 33 -21.88 -21.09 -11.96
C VAL A 33 -20.83 -21.88 -11.17
N VAL A 34 -19.82 -21.21 -10.60
CA VAL A 34 -18.74 -21.86 -9.84
C VAL A 34 -19.21 -22.38 -8.48
N LEU A 35 -20.26 -21.81 -7.89
CA LEU A 35 -20.78 -22.25 -6.58
C LEU A 35 -21.68 -23.50 -6.64
N LEU A 36 -22.14 -23.93 -7.83
CA LEU A 36 -23.08 -25.05 -7.98
C LEU A 36 -22.45 -26.36 -8.50
N ALA A 37 -21.20 -26.32 -8.96
CA ALA A 37 -20.38 -27.52 -9.17
C ALA A 37 -19.28 -27.49 -8.11
N GLY A 38 -19.34 -28.30 -7.05
CA GLY A 38 -18.76 -29.64 -7.09
C GLY A 38 -17.27 -29.59 -7.48
N VAL A 39 -16.30 -30.19 -6.81
CA VAL A 39 -16.29 -31.44 -6.06
C VAL A 39 -14.92 -31.52 -5.35
N THR A 40 -14.91 -32.27 -4.26
CA THR A 40 -13.80 -32.69 -3.40
C THR A 40 -12.48 -33.14 -4.08
N ALA A 41 -11.34 -32.69 -3.54
CA ALA A 41 -10.06 -33.41 -3.50
C ALA A 41 -9.34 -32.91 -2.24
N LYS A 42 -9.21 -33.61 -1.12
CA LYS A 42 -8.76 -34.98 -0.80
C LYS A 42 -7.31 -35.26 -1.25
N THR A 43 -6.45 -35.28 -0.21
CA THR A 43 -5.24 -36.08 0.04
C THR A 43 -3.85 -35.59 -0.40
N MET A 44 -3.03 -35.42 0.66
CA MET A 44 -1.67 -35.92 0.86
C MET A 44 -0.51 -35.23 0.12
N PHE A 45 0.28 -34.46 0.86
CA PHE A 45 1.71 -34.30 0.59
C PHE A 45 2.51 -34.37 1.91
N PRO A 46 3.31 -35.44 2.11
CA PRO A 46 4.26 -35.55 3.21
C PRO A 46 5.64 -35.04 2.81
N GLY A 47 6.35 -34.44 3.78
CA GLY A 47 7.80 -34.62 3.94
C GLY A 47 8.75 -33.87 3.00
N GLY A 48 9.44 -32.86 3.55
CA GLY A 48 10.63 -32.27 2.93
C GLY A 48 11.34 -31.30 3.86
N GLN A 49 12.05 -31.82 4.87
CA GLN A 49 13.04 -31.05 5.64
C GLN A 49 14.33 -30.89 4.83
N SER A 50 14.94 -29.72 4.84
CA SER A 50 16.38 -29.51 4.58
C SER A 50 16.79 -28.19 5.27
N THR A 51 17.36 -28.27 6.48
CA THR A 51 18.80 -28.07 6.80
C THR A 51 19.40 -26.78 6.23
N THR A 52 19.56 -25.76 7.09
CA THR A 52 20.80 -25.41 7.82
C THR A 52 21.85 -24.72 6.95
N THR A 53 22.03 -23.42 7.16
CA THR A 53 23.37 -22.80 7.14
C THR A 53 23.37 -21.62 8.10
N ILE A 54 23.99 -21.87 9.26
CA ILE A 54 24.28 -20.92 10.32
C ILE A 54 25.61 -20.26 9.96
N THR A 55 25.66 -18.93 9.90
CA THR A 55 26.92 -18.17 9.82
C THR A 55 27.01 -17.29 11.07
N PRO A 56 28.02 -17.48 11.94
CA PRO A 56 28.30 -16.56 13.04
C PRO A 56 29.42 -15.60 12.64
N ILE A 57 29.26 -14.30 12.87
CA ILE A 57 30.38 -13.41 13.20
C ILE A 57 29.91 -12.23 14.03
N GLN A 58 30.70 -12.00 15.08
CA GLN A 58 30.56 -11.04 16.16
C GLN A 58 31.11 -9.66 15.74
N ALA A 59 30.60 -8.59 16.36
CA ALA A 59 31.44 -7.46 16.76
C ALA A 59 30.76 -6.65 17.88
N THR A 60 31.39 -6.75 19.05
CA THR A 60 31.22 -5.98 20.27
C THR A 60 31.41 -4.48 20.04
N SER A 61 30.54 -3.61 20.58
CA SER A 61 30.96 -2.26 20.98
C SER A 61 30.01 -1.66 22.02
N SER A 62 30.60 -1.35 23.17
CA SER A 62 30.05 -0.78 24.38
C SER A 62 29.50 0.64 24.20
N GLN A 63 28.29 0.91 24.68
CA GLN A 63 27.90 2.25 25.13
C GLN A 63 26.99 2.21 26.36
N PRO A 64 27.18 3.12 27.34
CA PRO A 64 26.47 3.14 28.62
C PRO A 64 25.07 3.76 28.56
N ILE A 65 24.25 3.32 29.49
CA ILE A 65 22.83 3.61 29.72
C ILE A 65 22.62 5.04 30.23
N PRO A 66 21.65 5.80 29.69
CA PRO A 66 20.96 6.86 30.43
C PRO A 66 19.57 6.38 30.91
N ILE A 67 19.43 6.31 32.23
CA ILE A 67 18.18 6.08 32.97
C ILE A 67 17.28 7.31 32.74
N GLN A 68 16.06 7.11 32.23
CA GLN A 68 15.03 8.14 32.21
C GLN A 68 13.89 7.82 33.20
N PRO A 69 13.32 8.84 33.87
CA PRO A 69 12.33 8.66 34.93
C PRO A 69 10.96 8.25 34.41
N ILE A 70 10.36 7.29 35.11
CA ILE A 70 8.98 6.85 34.99
C ILE A 70 8.04 7.86 35.67
N THR A 71 7.25 8.58 34.88
CA THR A 71 6.10 9.35 35.40
C THR A 71 4.85 9.06 34.57
N GLY A 72 3.88 8.40 35.21
CA GLY A 72 2.46 8.63 34.94
C GLY A 72 1.75 7.73 33.91
N GLN A 73 1.71 6.42 34.13
CA GLN A 73 0.67 5.58 33.52
C GLN A 73 -0.61 5.64 34.36
N SER A 74 -1.60 6.37 33.86
CA SER A 74 -3.00 6.26 34.29
C SER A 74 -3.66 5.07 33.59
N PRO A 75 -4.28 4.10 34.29
CA PRO A 75 -4.88 2.92 33.70
C PRO A 75 -6.40 3.08 33.52
N ALA A 76 -6.85 3.18 32.27
CA ALA A 76 -8.19 2.85 31.73
C ALA A 76 -8.29 3.62 30.40
N VAL A 77 -8.24 3.00 29.22
CA VAL A 77 -9.28 2.16 28.65
C VAL A 77 -8.62 1.13 27.72
N GLN A 78 -8.76 -0.16 28.04
CA GLN A 78 -8.64 -1.23 27.04
C GLN A 78 -9.93 -1.25 26.21
N VAL A 79 -9.88 -1.51 24.90
CA VAL A 79 -10.72 -2.51 24.21
C VAL A 79 -10.29 -2.60 22.73
N ALA A 80 -9.65 -3.73 22.40
CA ALA A 80 -9.69 -4.47 21.13
C ALA A 80 -10.00 -3.70 19.82
N THR A 81 -8.98 -3.18 19.16
CA THR A 81 -9.00 -3.01 17.68
C THR A 81 -7.64 -3.24 17.01
N SER A 82 -6.62 -3.60 17.80
CA SER A 82 -5.22 -3.55 17.37
C SER A 82 -4.78 -4.73 16.51
N THR A 83 -5.49 -5.86 16.51
CA THR A 83 -5.08 -7.03 15.71
C THR A 83 -5.41 -6.85 14.24
N ALA A 84 -6.52 -6.18 13.92
CA ALA A 84 -6.92 -5.92 12.53
C ALA A 84 -6.08 -4.79 11.89
N THR A 85 -5.73 -3.75 12.65
CA THR A 85 -4.94 -2.62 12.14
C THR A 85 -3.48 -2.99 11.91
N ASN A 86 -2.87 -3.83 12.75
CA ASN A 86 -1.52 -4.35 12.49
C ASN A 86 -1.47 -5.14 11.19
N SER A 87 -2.49 -5.97 10.91
CA SER A 87 -2.55 -6.73 9.66
C SER A 87 -2.65 -5.85 8.40
N ILE A 88 -3.34 -4.70 8.47
CA ILE A 88 -3.45 -3.80 7.33
C ILE A 88 -2.11 -3.10 7.07
N GLU A 89 -1.43 -2.63 8.11
CA GLU A 89 -0.13 -1.97 7.94
C GLU A 89 0.95 -2.91 7.39
N ASP A 90 0.94 -4.18 7.80
CA ASP A 90 1.80 -5.21 7.22
C ASP A 90 1.51 -5.41 5.73
N GLN A 91 0.24 -5.44 5.33
CA GLN A 91 -0.16 -5.53 3.93
C GLN A 91 0.22 -4.27 3.14
N VAL A 92 0.07 -3.07 3.73
CA VAL A 92 0.52 -1.82 3.13
C VAL A 92 2.03 -1.89 2.88
N ARG A 93 2.80 -2.39 3.85
CA ARG A 93 4.25 -2.58 3.71
C ARG A 93 4.58 -3.59 2.61
N GLN A 94 3.85 -4.70 2.52
CA GLN A 94 4.02 -5.71 1.46
C GLN A 94 3.76 -5.13 0.07
N VAL A 95 2.74 -4.29 -0.11
CA VAL A 95 2.53 -3.60 -1.38
C VAL A 95 3.67 -2.60 -1.62
N ALA A 96 4.00 -1.79 -0.62
CA ALA A 96 4.96 -0.69 -0.74
C ALA A 96 6.40 -1.12 -1.03
N VAL A 97 6.83 -2.34 -0.69
CA VAL A 97 8.17 -2.83 -1.07
C VAL A 97 8.32 -3.09 -2.58
N ASN A 98 7.22 -3.23 -3.32
CA ASN A 98 7.24 -3.43 -4.78
C ASN A 98 7.42 -2.13 -5.56
N PHE A 99 7.29 -0.97 -4.90
CA PHE A 99 7.29 0.33 -5.54
C PHE A 99 8.39 1.22 -4.99
N LYS A 100 8.94 2.06 -5.86
CA LYS A 100 9.72 3.23 -5.44
C LYS A 100 8.76 4.42 -5.23
N CYS A 101 9.14 5.42 -4.45
CA CYS A 101 8.30 6.62 -4.30
C CYS A 101 8.22 7.44 -5.62
N ALA A 102 7.03 7.87 -6.02
CA ALA A 102 6.79 8.65 -7.23
C ALA A 102 7.18 10.13 -7.12
N CYS A 103 7.51 10.60 -5.91
CA CYS A 103 7.78 12.01 -5.62
C CYS A 103 8.89 12.62 -6.49
N GLY A 104 9.83 11.80 -6.99
CA GLY A 104 11.05 12.23 -7.69
C GLY A 104 12.09 12.98 -6.81
N GLY A 105 11.66 13.66 -5.74
CA GLY A 105 12.55 14.41 -4.84
C GLY A 105 13.32 13.58 -3.82
N CYS A 106 12.92 12.32 -3.66
CA CYS A 106 13.40 11.46 -2.57
C CYS A 106 14.44 10.44 -3.04
N GLY A 107 15.07 10.64 -4.21
CA GLY A 107 16.09 9.72 -4.74
C GLY A 107 15.60 8.29 -5.02
N GLU A 108 14.32 8.16 -5.41
CA GLU A 108 13.67 6.86 -5.67
C GLU A 108 13.74 5.86 -4.51
N LEU A 109 13.76 6.33 -3.26
CA LEU A 109 13.68 5.44 -2.11
C LEU A 109 12.48 4.48 -2.23
N PRO A 110 12.60 3.25 -1.71
CA PRO A 110 11.50 2.30 -1.67
C PRO A 110 10.32 2.93 -0.93
N LEU A 111 9.12 2.78 -1.48
CA LEU A 111 7.91 3.40 -0.94
C LEU A 111 7.70 2.96 0.52
N ALA A 112 8.05 1.72 0.87
CA ALA A 112 7.99 1.22 2.25
C ALA A 112 8.73 2.11 3.26
N GLU A 113 9.90 2.65 2.90
CA GLU A 113 10.76 3.44 3.80
C GLU A 113 10.60 4.94 3.63
N CYS A 114 10.11 5.38 2.45
CA CYS A 114 9.88 6.78 2.19
C CYS A 114 8.73 7.35 3.03
N GLN A 115 8.91 8.57 3.53
CA GLN A 115 7.93 9.28 4.38
C GLN A 115 7.69 10.73 3.88
N CYS A 116 7.98 11.00 2.60
CA CYS A 116 7.81 12.34 2.07
C CYS A 116 6.33 12.72 1.94
N ASP A 117 6.06 13.99 2.21
CA ASP A 117 4.76 14.64 2.04
C ASP A 117 4.75 15.55 0.80
N MET A 118 5.45 15.11 -0.24
CA MET A 118 5.44 15.78 -1.55
C MET A 118 4.19 15.37 -2.34
N PRO A 119 3.77 16.14 -3.36
CA PRO A 119 2.70 15.72 -4.25
C PRO A 119 3.07 14.40 -4.94
N LYS A 120 2.15 13.42 -4.94
CA LYS A 120 2.42 12.03 -5.33
C LYS A 120 3.56 11.39 -4.51
N GLY A 121 3.67 11.79 -3.25
CA GLY A 121 4.67 11.30 -2.31
C GLY A 121 4.23 10.05 -1.58
N ALA A 122 5.09 9.60 -0.68
CA ALA A 122 4.90 8.36 0.05
C ALA A 122 3.66 8.38 0.95
N VAL A 123 3.34 9.54 1.54
CA VAL A 123 2.13 9.71 2.37
C VAL A 123 0.86 9.46 1.55
N GLU A 124 0.74 10.08 0.37
CA GLU A 124 -0.41 9.91 -0.51
C GLU A 124 -0.50 8.49 -1.08
N GLU A 125 0.62 7.92 -1.53
CA GLU A 125 0.68 6.56 -2.07
C GLU A 125 0.31 5.51 -1.01
N LYS A 126 0.88 5.58 0.19
CA LYS A 126 0.54 4.67 1.30
C LYS A 126 -0.91 4.81 1.74
N SER A 127 -1.43 6.04 1.80
CA SER A 127 -2.84 6.29 2.12
C SER A 127 -3.77 5.67 1.08
N PHE A 128 -3.41 5.76 -0.20
CA PHE A 128 -4.15 5.09 -1.28
C PHE A 128 -4.14 3.56 -1.13
N ILE A 129 -2.97 2.96 -0.87
CA ILE A 129 -2.83 1.52 -0.62
C ILE A 129 -3.71 1.09 0.56
N ARG A 130 -3.61 1.81 1.69
CA ARG A 130 -4.41 1.53 2.89
C ARG A 130 -5.91 1.57 2.58
N THR A 131 -6.37 2.59 1.84
CA THR A 131 -7.77 2.71 1.45
C THR A 131 -8.22 1.52 0.61
N LYS A 132 -7.40 1.08 -0.36
CA LYS A 132 -7.74 -0.07 -1.21
C LYS A 132 -7.77 -1.39 -0.45
N LEU A 133 -6.88 -1.59 0.51
CA LEU A 133 -6.93 -2.77 1.38
C LEU A 133 -8.18 -2.75 2.29
N LEU A 134 -8.57 -1.57 2.80
CA LEU A 134 -9.80 -1.41 3.59
C LEU A 134 -11.08 -1.61 2.77
N GLU A 135 -11.06 -1.33 1.46
CA GLU A 135 -12.14 -1.66 0.53
C GLU A 135 -12.27 -3.19 0.28
N GLY A 136 -11.36 -4.01 0.81
CA GLY A 136 -11.36 -5.46 0.65
C GLY A 136 -10.59 -5.97 -0.58
N ASN A 137 -9.78 -5.12 -1.22
CA ASN A 137 -8.91 -5.56 -2.32
C ASN A 137 -7.75 -6.41 -1.77
N THR A 138 -7.33 -7.41 -2.55
CA THR A 138 -6.16 -8.23 -2.20
C THR A 138 -4.86 -7.52 -2.55
N VAL A 139 -3.77 -7.83 -1.85
CA VAL A 139 -2.41 -7.31 -2.11
C VAL A 139 -2.05 -7.26 -3.62
N PRO A 140 -2.18 -8.35 -4.42
CA PRO A 140 -1.86 -8.30 -5.85
C PRO A 140 -2.75 -7.33 -6.65
N GLN A 141 -4.05 -7.25 -6.33
CA GLN A 141 -4.94 -6.28 -6.99
C GLN A 141 -4.54 -4.84 -6.64
N VAL A 142 -4.15 -4.58 -5.40
CA VAL A 142 -3.69 -3.25 -4.99
C VAL A 142 -2.38 -2.88 -5.69
N ILE A 143 -1.47 -3.84 -5.88
CA ILE A 143 -0.24 -3.63 -6.68
C ILE A 143 -0.61 -3.16 -8.10
N GLU A 144 -1.51 -3.86 -8.80
CA GLU A 144 -1.94 -3.44 -10.15
C GLU A 144 -2.60 -2.05 -10.16
N LEU A 145 -3.40 -1.72 -9.14
CA LEU A 145 -4.05 -0.42 -9.01
C LEU A 145 -3.05 0.72 -8.75
N VAL A 146 -2.04 0.47 -7.91
CA VAL A 146 -0.97 1.42 -7.60
C VAL A 146 -0.10 1.63 -8.83
N ASP A 147 0.31 0.57 -9.51
CA ASP A 147 1.10 0.63 -10.73
C ASP A 147 0.36 1.41 -11.84
N LYS A 148 -0.93 1.15 -12.01
CA LYS A 148 -1.75 1.90 -12.96
C LYS A 148 -1.87 3.40 -12.64
N LYS A 149 -1.91 3.76 -11.35
CA LYS A 149 -2.11 5.14 -10.90
C LYS A 149 -0.80 5.93 -10.83
N TYR A 150 0.29 5.27 -10.44
CA TYR A 150 1.56 5.91 -10.10
C TYR A 150 2.76 5.36 -10.88
N GLY A 151 2.64 4.23 -11.60
CA GLY A 151 3.73 3.55 -12.31
C GLY A 151 4.09 4.15 -13.68
N LEU A 152 3.32 5.12 -14.19
CA LEU A 152 3.68 5.93 -15.35
C LEU A 152 4.79 6.93 -14.96
N ARG A 153 6.04 6.48 -14.97
CA ARG A 153 7.23 7.26 -14.60
C ARG A 153 8.28 7.14 -15.69
#